data_AF-A0A2M8KS76-F1
#
_entry.id   AF-A0A2M8KS76-F1
#
_cell.length_a   1.000
_cell.length_b   1.000
_cell.length_c   1.000
_cell.angle_alpha   90.00
_cell.angle_beta   90.00
_cell.angle_gamma   90.00
#
_symmetry.space_group_name_H-M   'P 1'
#
loop_
_entity.id
_entity.type
_entity.pdbx_description
1 polymer ?
#
loop_
_entity_poly.entity_id
_entity_poly.type
_entity_poly.pdbx_seq_one_letter_code
_entity_poly.pdbx_strand_id
1 'polypeptide(L)'
;MLKTYLYVPEELDKRIQTTAKAQSKSKAEVMRQALEKGITSIQQQGTASAYVLLKIAQLGKKYKVKGPKDAVERFDEYLYDKDWNT
;
A
#
# COMPACT_ATOMS: atom_id res chain seq x y z
N MET A 1 11.93 11.49 25.32
CA MET A 1 10.74 10.63 25.10
C MET A 1 9.53 11.33 25.68
N LEU A 2 8.42 11.38 24.94
CA LEU A 2 7.15 11.93 25.41
C LEU A 2 6.26 10.79 25.94
N LYS A 3 5.48 11.05 26.99
CA LYS A 3 4.48 10.11 27.50
C LYS A 3 3.13 10.40 26.84
N THR A 4 2.51 9.38 26.28
CA THR A 4 1.19 9.47 25.66
C THR A 4 0.31 8.38 26.25
N TYR A 5 -0.91 8.75 26.64
CA TYR A 5 -1.92 7.83 27.16
C TYR A 5 -2.98 7.62 26.09
N LEU A 6 -3.35 6.36 25.84
CA LEU A 6 -4.35 5.97 24.85
C LEU A 6 -5.26 4.91 25.47
N TYR A 7 -6.56 5.02 25.24
CA TYR A 7 -7.51 3.97 25.58
C TYR A 7 -7.43 2.85 24.54
N VAL A 8 -7.20 1.63 25.01
CA VAL A 8 -7.06 0.44 24.16
C VAL A 8 -8.21 -0.52 24.51
N PRO A 9 -9.03 -0.93 23.53
CA PRO A 9 -10.07 -1.94 23.75
C PRO A 9 -9.49 -3.26 24.27
N GLU A 10 -10.26 -3.98 25.10
CA GLU A 10 -9.79 -5.21 25.75
C GLU A 10 -9.29 -6.26 24.75
N GLU A 11 -9.99 -6.42 23.63
CA GLU A 11 -9.60 -7.34 22.55
C GLU A 11 -8.24 -6.97 21.95
N LEU A 12 -7.99 -5.67 21.77
CA LEU A 12 -6.73 -5.19 21.21
C LEU A 12 -5.58 -5.38 22.21
N ASP A 13 -5.79 -5.14 23.50
CA ASP A 13 -4.77 -5.44 24.52
C ASP A 13 -4.44 -6.93 24.52
N LYS A 14 -5.43 -7.84 24.52
CA LYS A 14 -5.20 -9.30 24.43
C LYS A 14 -4.31 -9.68 23.25
N ARG A 15 -4.56 -9.10 22.07
CA ARG A 15 -3.71 -9.31 20.88
C ARG A 15 -2.29 -8.81 21.10
N ILE A 16 -2.12 -7.60 21.64
CA ILE A 16 -0.80 -7.02 21.96
C ILE A 16 -0.05 -7.92 22.95
N GLN A 17 -0.72 -8.45 23.99
CA GLN A 17 -0.10 -9.36 24.96
C GLN A 17 0.42 -10.63 24.30
N THR A 18 -0.40 -11.25 23.45
CA THR A 18 -0.02 -12.47 22.74
C THR A 18 1.16 -12.23 21.81
N THR A 19 1.15 -11.12 21.06
CA THR A 19 2.28 -10.75 20.19
C THR A 19 3.56 -10.45 20.98
N ALA A 20 3.45 -9.77 22.12
CA ALA A 20 4.58 -9.49 22.99
C ALA A 20 5.25 -10.77 23.51
N LYS A 21 4.43 -11.75 23.94
CA LYS A 21 4.92 -13.08 24.34
C LYS A 21 5.57 -13.82 23.18
N ALA A 22 4.93 -13.85 22.00
CA ALA A 22 5.43 -14.56 20.84
C ALA A 22 6.76 -13.99 20.31
N GLN A 23 6.99 -12.69 20.45
CA GLN A 23 8.21 -12.02 20.00
C GLN A 23 9.25 -11.80 21.10
N SER A 24 8.99 -12.25 22.33
CA SER A 24 9.84 -11.99 23.50
C SER A 24 10.18 -10.49 23.69
N LYS A 25 9.19 -9.62 23.47
CA LYS A 25 9.32 -8.15 23.56
C LYS A 25 8.39 -7.57 24.62
N SER A 26 8.71 -6.37 25.10
CA SER A 26 7.80 -5.63 25.98
C SER A 26 6.55 -5.16 25.23
N LYS A 27 5.40 -5.02 25.92
CA LYS A 27 4.18 -4.44 25.32
C LYS A 27 4.44 -3.08 24.67
N ALA A 28 5.22 -2.23 25.35
CA ALA A 28 5.54 -0.89 24.87
C ALA A 28 6.32 -0.90 23.55
N GLU A 29 7.23 -1.85 23.39
CA GLU A 29 8.00 -1.99 22.15
C GLU A 29 7.16 -2.52 21.00
N VAL A 30 6.29 -3.50 21.26
CA VAL A 30 5.32 -4.00 20.27
C VAL A 30 4.39 -2.87 19.82
N MET A 31 3.85 -2.08 20.75
CA MET A 31 3.01 -0.93 20.42
C MET A 31 3.75 0.11 19.59
N ARG A 32 5.01 0.43 19.94
CA ARG A 32 5.83 1.38 19.18
C ARG A 32 6.06 0.92 17.75
N GLN A 33 6.46 -0.34 17.56
CA GLN A 33 6.69 -0.93 16.23
C GLN A 33 5.40 -0.98 15.41
N ALA A 34 4.27 -1.32 16.05
CA ALA A 34 2.97 -1.35 15.39
C ALA A 34 2.54 0.06 14.93
N LEU A 35 2.73 1.09 15.77
CA LEU A 35 2.42 2.47 15.42
C LEU A 35 3.32 3.00 14.29
N GLU A 36 4.62 2.73 14.33
CA GLU A 36 5.56 3.18 13.30
C GLU A 36 5.26 2.55 11.93
N LYS A 37 5.00 1.24 11.91
CA LYS A 37 4.58 0.54 10.69
C LYS A 37 3.18 0.99 10.23
N GLY A 38 2.26 1.17 11.17
CA GLY A 38 0.89 1.60 10.91
C GLY A 38 0.80 3.00 10.30
N ILE A 39 1.58 3.96 10.81
CA ILE A 39 1.66 5.31 10.23
C ILE A 39 2.19 5.24 8.80
N THR A 40 3.25 4.46 8.58
CA THR A 40 3.81 4.26 7.24
C THR A 40 2.77 3.66 6.28
N SER A 41 2.02 2.65 6.72
CA SER A 41 0.99 2.03 5.87
C SER A 41 -0.19 2.96 5.60
N ILE A 42 -0.63 3.74 6.60
CA ILE A 42 -1.70 4.76 6.43
C ILE A 42 -1.26 5.83 5.41
N GLN A 43 -0.02 6.29 5.50
CA GLN A 43 0.52 7.29 4.58
C GLN A 43 0.65 6.76 3.14
N GLN A 44 0.94 5.46 3.00
CA GLN A 44 1.00 4.78 1.71
C GLN A 44 -0.39 4.51 1.12
N GLN A 45 -1.43 4.28 1.94
CA GLN A 45 -2.79 4.02 1.43
C GLN A 45 -3.36 5.19 0.61
N GLY A 46 -3.02 6.44 0.93
CA GLY A 46 -3.43 7.61 0.15
C GLY A 46 -2.57 7.90 -1.09
N THR A 47 -1.37 7.33 -1.18
CA THR A 47 -0.37 7.65 -2.21
C THR A 47 0.00 6.49 -3.12
N ALA A 48 -0.37 5.25 -2.77
CA ALA A 48 -0.02 4.06 -3.53
C ALA A 48 -0.58 4.09 -4.96
N SER A 49 -1.83 4.52 -5.14
CA SER A 49 -2.43 4.65 -6.48
C SER A 49 -1.73 5.74 -7.31
N ALA A 50 -1.48 6.91 -6.73
CA ALA A 50 -0.81 8.02 -7.40
C ALA A 50 0.65 7.69 -7.74
N TYR A 51 1.38 7.04 -6.83
CA TYR A 51 2.77 6.63 -7.03
C TYR A 51 2.90 5.55 -8.12
N VAL A 52 1.98 4.59 -8.17
CA VAL A 52 1.95 3.56 -9.22
C VAL A 52 1.65 4.21 -10.58
N LEU A 53 0.67 5.12 -10.66
CA LEU A 53 0.39 5.87 -11.89
C LEU A 53 1.60 6.71 -12.35
N LEU A 54 2.31 7.36 -11.42
CA LEU A 54 3.53 8.10 -11.72
C LEU A 54 4.65 7.19 -12.24
N LYS A 55 4.82 5.99 -11.66
CA LYS A 55 5.77 4.99 -12.18
C LYS A 55 5.41 4.52 -13.59
N ILE A 56 4.13 4.24 -13.85
CA ILE A 56 3.65 3.85 -15.19
C ILE A 56 3.92 4.98 -16.19
N ALA A 57 3.65 6.23 -15.82
CA ALA A 57 3.94 7.39 -16.67
C ALA A 57 5.45 7.57 -16.94
N GLN A 58 6.31 7.35 -15.94
CA GLN A 58 7.77 7.39 -16.10
C GLN A 58 8.27 6.28 -17.03
N LEU A 59 7.71 5.06 -16.93
CA LEU A 59 8.00 3.97 -17.87
C LEU A 59 7.57 4.35 -19.29
N GLY A 60 6.36 4.87 -19.46
CA GLY A 60 5.88 5.36 -20.75
C GLY A 60 6.80 6.41 -21.37
N LYS A 61 7.29 7.36 -20.57
CA LYS A 61 8.26 8.37 -21.00
C LYS A 61 9.61 7.76 -21.38
N LYS A 62 10.14 6.84 -20.58
CA LYS A 62 11.44 6.18 -20.82
C LYS A 62 11.44 5.36 -22.12
N TYR A 63 10.38 4.59 -22.35
CA TYR A 63 10.25 3.73 -23.52
C TYR A 63 9.53 4.40 -24.70
N LYS A 64 9.21 5.70 -24.59
CA LYS A 64 8.47 6.49 -25.59
C LYS A 64 7.19 5.77 -26.05
N VAL A 65 6.52 5.10 -25.12
CA VAL A 65 5.27 4.39 -25.39
C VAL A 65 4.25 5.44 -25.79
N LYS A 66 3.72 5.31 -27.01
CA LYS A 66 2.59 6.10 -27.49
C LYS A 66 1.41 5.16 -27.62
N GLY A 67 0.25 5.62 -27.18
CA GLY A 67 -0.99 4.89 -27.44
C GLY A 67 -1.27 4.79 -28.94
N PRO A 68 -2.05 3.78 -29.36
CA PRO A 68 -2.54 3.69 -30.73
C PRO A 68 -3.30 4.97 -31.12
N LYS A 69 -3.14 5.43 -32.35
CA LYS A 69 -3.80 6.67 -32.84
C LYS A 69 -5.31 6.49 -32.98
N ASP A 70 -5.72 5.25 -33.19
CA ASP A 70 -7.07 4.72 -33.37
C ASP A 70 -7.66 4.17 -32.06
N ALA A 71 -7.08 4.51 -30.90
CA ALA A 71 -7.53 4.02 -29.59
C ALA A 71 -9.01 4.29 -29.30
N VAL A 72 -9.56 5.39 -29.82
CA VAL A 72 -10.97 5.75 -29.65
C VAL A 72 -11.87 4.91 -30.56
N GLU A 73 -11.47 4.71 -31.81
CA GLU A 73 -12.26 4.02 -32.82
C GLU A 73 -12.26 2.49 -32.61
N ARG A 74 -11.22 1.96 -31.97
CA ARG A 74 -11.00 0.51 -31.78
C ARG A 74 -10.85 0.13 -30.31
N PHE A 75 -11.49 0.90 -29.43
CA PHE A 75 -11.41 0.70 -27.99
C PHE A 75 -11.82 -0.73 -27.59
N ASP A 76 -12.94 -1.21 -28.13
CA ASP A 76 -13.46 -2.54 -27.82
C ASP A 76 -12.49 -3.65 -28.27
N GLU A 77 -11.91 -3.52 -29.46
CA GLU A 77 -10.95 -4.50 -29.98
C GLU A 77 -9.70 -4.60 -29.08
N TYR A 78 -9.18 -3.46 -28.63
CA TYR A 78 -7.98 -3.44 -27.81
C TYR A 78 -8.18 -3.95 -26.39
N LEU A 79 -9.38 -3.80 -25.84
CA LEU A 79 -9.68 -4.19 -24.46
C LEU A 79 -10.26 -5.59 -24.34
N TYR A 80 -11.01 -6.06 -25.33
CA TYR A 80 -11.80 -7.28 -25.21
C TYR A 80 -11.44 -8.35 -26.24
N ASP A 81 -11.10 -7.96 -27.47
CA ASP A 81 -10.91 -8.95 -28.55
C ASP A 81 -9.46 -9.42 -28.68
N LYS A 82 -8.49 -8.61 -28.26
CA LYS A 82 -7.07 -8.92 -28.39
C LYS A 82 -6.53 -9.59 -27.14
N ASP A 83 -6.02 -10.82 -27.30
CA ASP A 83 -5.29 -11.51 -26.23
C ASP A 83 -3.83 -11.03 -26.22
N TRP A 84 -3.38 -10.50 -25.09
CA TRP A 84 -2.06 -9.88 -24.93
C TRP A 84 -1.03 -10.83 -24.28
N ASN A 85 -1.38 -12.11 -24.11
CA ASN A 85 -0.60 -13.13 -23.39
C ASN A 85 0.40 -13.95 -24.24
N THR A 86 0.65 -13.59 -25.50
CA THR A 86 1.71 -14.20 -26.34
C THR A 86 3.05 -13.50 -26.17
#